data_AF-A0A7H8J057-F1
#
_entry.id   AF-A0A7H8J057-F1
#
_cell.length_a   1.000
_cell.length_b   1.000
_cell.length_c   1.000
_cell.angle_alpha   90.00
_cell.angle_beta   90.00
_cell.angle_gamma   90.00
#
_symmetry.space_group_name_H-M   'P 1'
#
loop_
_entity.id
_entity.type
_entity.pdbx_description
1 polymer ?
#
loop_
_entity_poly.entity_id
_entity_poly.type
_entity_poly.pdbx_seq_one_letter_code
_entity_poly.pdbx_strand_id
1 'polypeptide(L)' 'MPLYILKELDSQGRVFQDDDTTEYFDDTDHNGNALDAAMDAYNFRVGQTDEAWGAGVGATRWTLLQVG' A
#
# COMPACT_ATOMS: atom_id res chain seq x y z
N MET A 1 -2.39 14.30 12.63
CA MET A 1 -3.20 13.80 11.49
C MET A 1 -2.56 12.49 11.08
N PRO A 2 -3.32 11.39 10.98
CA PRO A 2 -2.79 10.11 10.55
C PRO A 2 -2.33 10.19 9.10
N LEU A 3 -1.12 9.70 8.83
CA LEU A 3 -0.60 9.48 7.48
C LEU A 3 -0.56 7.97 7.25
N TYR A 4 -1.05 7.51 6.13
CA TYR A 4 -0.91 6.13 5.70
C TYR A 4 0.01 6.06 4.50
N ILE A 5 0.91 5.07 4.50
CA ILE A 5 1.90 4.84 3.45
C ILE A 5 1.68 3.45 2.90
N LEU A 6 1.32 3.37 1.62
CA LEU A 6 1.31 2.12 0.87
C LEU A 6 2.66 1.96 0.19
N LYS A 7 3.26 0.78 0.30
CA LYS A 7 4.60 0.53 -0.24
C LYS A 7 4.75 -0.93 -0.70
N GLU A 8 5.45 -1.12 -1.80
CA GLU A 8 5.84 -2.46 -2.25
C GLU A 8 6.97 -3.03 -1.37
N LEU A 9 6.93 -4.34 -1.14
CA LEU A 9 7.95 -5.12 -0.49
C LEU A 9 8.71 -5.96 -1.52
N ASP A 10 10.00 -6.14 -1.31
CA ASP A 10 10.81 -7.10 -2.05
C ASP A 10 10.45 -8.55 -1.69
N SER A 11 11.07 -9.51 -2.39
CA SER A 11 10.89 -10.94 -2.14
C SER A 11 11.34 -11.43 -0.75
N GLN A 12 11.95 -10.55 0.05
CA GLN A 12 12.35 -10.80 1.43
C GLN A 12 11.46 -10.06 2.44
N GLY A 13 10.40 -9.38 2.00
CA GLY A 13 9.49 -8.62 2.85
C GLY A 13 10.05 -7.28 3.32
N ARG A 14 11.11 -6.77 2.68
CA ARG A 14 11.67 -5.45 2.99
C ARG A 14 11.09 -4.41 2.06
N VAL A 15 10.97 -3.18 2.55
CA VAL A 15 10.52 -2.06 1.74
C VAL A 15 11.38 -1.94 0.48
N PHE A 16 10.74 -1.97 -0.69
CA PHE A 16 11.40 -1.78 -1.97
C PHE A 16 12.04 -0.37 -1.97
N GLN A 17 13.32 -0.27 -2.31
CA GLN A 17 14.06 1.00 -2.21
C GLN A 17 13.61 2.04 -3.24
N ASP A 18 12.77 1.65 -4.20
CA ASP A 18 12.23 2.57 -5.20
C ASP A 18 11.08 3.39 -4.63
N ASP A 19 11.21 4.71 -4.65
CA ASP A 19 10.19 5.63 -4.16
C ASP A 19 8.95 5.67 -5.07
N ASP A 20 9.06 5.24 -6.32
CA ASP A 20 7.96 5.21 -7.30
C ASP A 20 6.81 4.26 -6.91
N THR A 21 7.04 3.37 -5.95
CA THR A 21 6.03 2.45 -5.40
C THR A 21 5.38 2.94 -4.10
N THR A 22 5.75 4.14 -3.63
CA THR A 22 5.22 4.74 -2.41
C THR A 22 4.02 5.61 -2.71
N GLU A 23 2.89 5.28 -2.12
CA GLU A 23 1.70 6.13 -2.15
C GLU A 23 1.40 6.64 -0.74
N TYR A 24 1.12 7.94 -0.63
CA TYR A 24 0.84 8.62 0.62
C TYR A 24 -0.63 9.01 0.67
N PHE A 25 -1.27 8.71 1.80
CA PHE A 25 -2.66 9.04 2.05
C PHE A 25 -2.73 9.80 3.36
N ASP A 26 -3.04 11.09 3.29
CA ASP A 26 -3.28 11.91 4.47
C ASP A 26 -4.75 12.36 4.54
N ASP A 27 -5.20 12.72 5.74
CA ASP A 27 -6.59 13.14 5.93
C ASP A 27 -6.92 14.48 5.23
N THR A 28 -5.90 15.26 4.89
CA THR A 28 -6.06 16.55 4.20
C THR A 28 -6.51 16.33 2.75
N ASP A 29 -5.88 15.39 2.06
CA ASP A 29 -6.12 15.04 0.67
C ASP A 29 -7.36 14.15 0.51
N HIS A 30 -7.73 13.41 1.57
CA HIS A 30 -8.83 12.46 1.55
C HIS A 30 -10.04 12.84 2.42
N ASN A 31 -10.20 14.11 2.78
CA ASN A 31 -11.35 14.63 3.55
C ASN A 31 -11.63 13.86 4.85
N GLY A 32 -10.58 13.43 5.56
CA GLY A 32 -10.69 12.64 6.80
C GLY A 32 -10.92 11.13 6.60
N ASN A 33 -10.87 10.63 5.36
CA ASN A 33 -11.06 9.22 5.03
C ASN A 33 -9.76 8.58 4.49
N ALA A 34 -8.59 9.03 4.97
CA ALA A 34 -7.31 8.54 4.46
C ALA A 34 -7.14 7.03 4.64
N LEU A 35 -7.67 6.48 5.73
CA LEU A 35 -7.63 5.04 6.01
C LEU A 35 -8.36 4.23 4.92
N ASP A 36 -9.60 4.64 4.60
CA ASP A 36 -10.42 3.95 3.60
C ASP A 36 -9.78 4.05 2.21
N ALA A 37 -9.29 5.24 1.84
CA ALA A 37 -8.59 5.44 0.58
C ALA A 37 -7.32 4.57 0.47
N ALA A 38 -6.55 4.47 1.56
CA ALA A 38 -5.33 3.67 1.57
C ALA A 38 -5.60 2.16 1.56
N MET A 39 -6.68 1.71 2.20
CA MET A 39 -7.15 0.32 2.13
C MET A 39 -7.67 -0.05 0.74
N ASP A 40 -8.40 0.84 0.08
CA ASP A 40 -8.86 0.62 -1.30
C ASP A 40 -7.68 0.50 -2.25
N ALA A 41 -6.69 1.39 -2.14
CA ALA A 41 -5.46 1.32 -2.94
C ALA A 41 -4.67 0.04 -2.66
N TYR A 42 -4.52 -0.34 -1.38
CA TYR A 42 -3.88 -1.60 -0.98
C TYR A 42 -4.57 -2.81 -1.62
N ASN A 43 -5.89 -2.92 -1.49
CA ASN A 43 -6.66 -4.04 -2.05
C ASN A 43 -6.55 -4.10 -3.57
N PHE A 44 -6.56 -2.94 -4.23
CA PHE A 44 -6.37 -2.83 -5.67
C PHE A 44 -4.99 -3.36 -6.10
N ARG A 45 -3.91 -2.91 -5.44
CA ARG A 45 -2.53 -3.35 -5.72
C ARG A 45 -2.34 -4.85 -5.45
N VAL A 46 -2.90 -5.35 -4.35
CA VAL A 46 -2.90 -6.78 -4.02
C VAL A 46 -3.60 -7.57 -5.14
N GLY A 47 -4.79 -7.13 -5.57
CA GLY A 47 -5.54 -7.79 -6.64
C GLY A 47 -4.78 -7.83 -7.97
N GLN A 48 -4.21 -6.69 -8.41
CA GLN A 48 -3.38 -6.64 -9.62
C GLN A 48 -2.16 -7.56 -9.54
N THR A 49 -1.55 -7.63 -8.37
CA THR A 49 -0.38 -8.45 -8.12
C THR A 49 -0.71 -9.94 -8.13
N ASP A 50 -1.83 -10.30 -7.50
CA ASP A 50 -2.34 -11.67 -7.47
C ASP A 50 -2.74 -12.15 -8.86
N GLU A 51 -3.29 -11.27 -9.70
CA GLU A 51 -3.61 -11.56 -11.10
C GLU A 51 -2.33 -11.81 -11.93
N ALA A 52 -1.27 -11.04 -11.68
CA ALA A 52 -0.02 -11.12 -12.43
C ALA A 52 0.90 -12.29 -12.00
N TRP A 53 0.99 -12.58 -10.70
CA TRP A 53 1.98 -13.50 -10.12
C TRP A 53 1.40 -14.67 -9.35
N GLY A 54 0.08 -14.72 -9.17
CA GLY A 54 -0.63 -15.78 -8.48
C GLY A 54 -1.21 -15.34 -7.14
N ALA A 55 -2.31 -15.99 -6.75
CA ALA A 55 -3.06 -15.66 -5.54
C ALA A 55 -2.19 -15.68 -4.27
N GLY A 56 -2.30 -14.64 -3.44
CA GLY A 56 -1.59 -14.50 -2.18
C GLY A 56 -0.22 -13.84 -2.29
N VAL A 57 0.31 -13.60 -3.50
CA VAL A 57 1.58 -12.89 -3.68
C VAL A 57 1.41 -11.41 -3.34
N GLY A 58 0.31 -10.78 -3.74
CA GLY A 58 0.01 -9.37 -3.47
C GLY A 58 0.03 -9.03 -1.99
N ALA A 59 -0.58 -9.85 -1.14
CA ALA A 59 -0.58 -9.64 0.30
C ALA A 59 0.81 -9.77 0.95
N THR A 60 1.76 -10.47 0.31
CA THR A 60 3.16 -10.53 0.76
C THR A 60 4.02 -9.39 0.23
N ARG A 61 3.54 -8.72 -0.82
CA ARG A 61 4.30 -7.76 -1.62
C ARG A 61 3.87 -6.32 -1.41
N TRP A 62 2.75 -6.09 -0.73
CA TRP A 62 2.30 -4.75 -0.39
C TRP A 62 2.15 -4.65 1.12
N THR A 63 2.49 -3.48 1.66
CA THR A 63 2.26 -3.17 3.06
C THR A 63 1.62 -1.80 3.20
N LEU A 64 0.74 -1.68 4.17
CA LEU A 64 0.13 -0.42 4.57
C LEU A 64 0.67 -0.05 5.96
N LEU A 65 1.37 1.06 6.03
CA LEU A 65 1.96 1.58 7.26
C LEU A 65 1.17 2.79 7.73
N GLN A 66 0.70 2.77 8.97
CA GLN A 66 0.18 3.97 9.62
C GLN A 66 1.34 4.70 10.30
N VAL A 67 1.49 5.98 9.97
CA VAL A 67 2.45 6.91 10.56
C VAL A 67 1.65 7.95 11.36
N GLY A 68 1.86 7.96 12.67
CA GLY A 68 1.11 8.79 13.62
C GLY A 68 1.88 9.00 14.92
#